data_AF-A0A6V7KCT4-F1
#
_entry.id   AF-A0A6V7KCT4-F1
#
_cell.length_a   1.000
_cell.length_b   1.000
_cell.length_c   1.000
_cell.angle_alpha   90.00
_cell.angle_beta   90.00
_cell.angle_gamma   90.00
#
_symmetry.space_group_name_H-M   'P 1'
#
loop_
_entity.id
_entity.type
_entity.pdbx_description
1 polymer ?
#
loop_
_entity_poly.entity_id
_entity_poly.type
_entity_poly.pdbx_seq_one_letter_code
_entity_poly.pdbx_strand_id
1 'polypeptide(L)'
;MEERVKTNYDHPNAMDHDLLLTHLKMLKAGQAIELPQYSYVEHTRKQETVRLLPKKVIILEGILLLTEVRLRAELNFSIFVDTPLDISLLRRMRPDVNERGRSMDSVMEQYQKTVRPMFL
;
A
#
# COMPACT_ATOMS: atom_id res chain seq x y z
N MET A 1 4.79 -8.46 -18.49
CA MET A 1 3.47 -8.36 -17.85
C MET A 1 3.15 -9.61 -17.01
N GLU A 2 3.34 -10.83 -17.52
CA GLU A 2 2.99 -12.09 -16.82
C GLU A 2 3.66 -12.33 -15.46
N GLU A 3 4.91 -11.92 -15.24
CA GLU A 3 5.57 -12.13 -13.93
C GLU A 3 5.05 -11.20 -12.82
N ARG A 4 4.56 -10.00 -13.17
CA ARG A 4 4.22 -8.97 -12.17
C ARG A 4 2.81 -9.11 -11.60
N VAL A 5 1.94 -9.83 -12.31
CA VAL A 5 0.65 -10.29 -11.78
C VAL A 5 0.86 -11.36 -10.69
N LYS A 6 2.01 -12.06 -10.71
CA LYS A 6 2.37 -13.06 -9.70
C LYS A 6 3.04 -12.46 -8.46
N THR A 7 3.45 -11.19 -8.50
CA THR A 7 4.05 -10.53 -7.34
C THR A 7 3.00 -10.37 -6.23
N ASN A 8 3.28 -10.97 -5.07
CA ASN A 8 2.43 -10.82 -3.89
C ASN A 8 2.65 -9.43 -3.26
N TYR A 9 1.82 -8.46 -3.64
CA TYR A 9 1.86 -7.10 -3.07
C TYR A 9 1.42 -7.04 -1.60
N ASP A 10 0.86 -8.13 -1.06
CA ASP A 10 0.51 -8.24 0.36
C ASP A 10 1.70 -8.73 1.22
N HIS A 11 2.87 -9.01 0.62
CA HIS A 11 4.10 -9.33 1.35
C HIS A 11 4.91 -8.07 1.68
N PRO A 12 5.49 -7.92 2.89
CA PRO A 12 6.28 -6.74 3.26
C PRO A 12 7.39 -6.37 2.27
N ASN A 13 8.10 -7.35 1.74
CA ASN A 13 9.15 -7.14 0.72
C ASN A 13 8.66 -6.54 -0.61
N ALA A 14 7.35 -6.49 -0.86
CA ALA A 14 6.81 -5.81 -2.03
C ALA A 14 6.77 -4.28 -1.86
N MET A 15 6.98 -3.78 -0.64
CA MET A 15 6.96 -2.36 -0.30
C MET A 15 8.37 -1.78 -0.25
N ASP A 16 8.53 -0.58 -0.80
CA ASP A 16 9.78 0.18 -0.76
C ASP A 16 9.90 0.96 0.56
N HIS A 17 10.09 0.22 1.65
CA HIS A 17 10.15 0.79 3.01
C HIS A 17 11.32 1.77 3.19
N ASP A 18 12.45 1.55 2.50
CA ASP A 18 13.61 2.43 2.58
C ASP A 18 13.33 3.78 1.92
N LEU A 19 12.69 3.80 0.75
CA LEU A 19 12.26 5.06 0.11
C LEU A 19 11.23 5.79 0.98
N LEU A 20 10.24 5.06 1.51
CA LEU A 20 9.22 5.64 2.38
C LEU A 20 9.83 6.28 3.63
N LEU A 21 10.75 5.57 4.29
CA LEU A 21 11.45 6.08 5.47
C LEU A 21 12.27 7.34 5.15
N THR A 22 12.98 7.33 4.03
CA THR A 22 13.78 8.47 3.57
C THR A 22 12.89 9.69 3.33
N HIS A 23 11.81 9.51 2.59
CA HIS A 23 10.84 10.58 2.30
C HIS A 23 10.18 11.11 3.57
N LEU A 24 9.80 10.25 4.51
CA LEU A 24 9.23 10.67 5.79
C LEU A 24 10.21 11.53 6.60
N LYS A 25 11.48 11.14 6.67
CA LYS A 25 12.52 11.91 7.36
C LYS A 25 12.76 13.27 6.70
N MET A 26 12.79 13.33 5.38
CA MET A 26 12.91 14.59 4.63
C MET A 26 11.75 15.54 4.95
N LEU A 27 10.52 15.04 4.92
CA LEU A 27 9.35 15.85 5.26
C LEU A 27 9.39 16.37 6.70
N LYS A 28 9.79 15.52 7.67
CA LYS A 28 9.98 15.92 9.07
C LYS A 28 11.10 16.97 9.24
N ALA A 29 12.12 16.94 8.38
CA ALA A 29 13.19 17.93 8.34
C ALA A 29 12.84 19.21 7.57
N GLY A 30 11.59 19.37 7.11
CA GLY A 30 11.16 20.56 6.36
C GLY A 30 11.60 20.56 4.90
N GLN A 31 11.96 19.40 4.34
CA GLN A 31 12.35 19.25 2.94
C GLN A 31 11.20 18.68 2.11
N ALA A 32 11.03 19.22 0.89
CA ALA A 32 10.08 18.67 -0.08
C ALA A 32 10.58 17.34 -0.65
N ILE A 33 9.65 16.49 -1.08
CA ILE A 33 9.94 15.20 -1.72
C ILE A 33 9.24 15.11 -3.07
N GLU A 34 9.73 14.20 -3.92
CA GLU A 34 9.07 13.79 -5.15
C GLU A 34 8.33 12.47 -4.90
N LEU A 35 7.03 12.55 -4.62
CA LEU A 35 6.23 11.40 -4.24
C LEU A 35 5.95 10.53 -5.48
N PRO A 36 6.41 9.28 -5.54
CA PRO A 36 6.14 8.38 -6.66
C PRO A 36 4.65 8.05 -6.73
N GLN A 37 4.12 7.95 -7.95
CA GLN A 37 2.75 7.51 -8.19
C GLN A 37 2.72 6.05 -8.63
N TYR A 38 1.73 5.29 -8.17
CA TYR A 38 1.52 3.89 -8.59
C TYR A 38 0.38 3.80 -9.62
N SER A 39 0.64 3.08 -10.71
CA SER A 39 -0.34 2.77 -11.75
C SER A 39 -0.99 1.43 -11.45
N TYR A 40 -2.26 1.43 -11.07
CA TYR A 40 -3.03 0.20 -10.85
C TYR A 40 -3.35 -0.56 -12.15
N VAL A 41 -3.34 0.14 -13.29
CA VAL A 41 -3.59 -0.45 -14.61
C VAL A 41 -2.34 -1.18 -15.12
N GLU A 42 -1.17 -0.55 -14.97
CA GLU A 42 0.10 -1.11 -15.47
C GLU A 42 0.84 -1.91 -14.40
N HIS A 43 0.31 -1.95 -13.17
CA HIS A 43 0.89 -2.60 -12.00
C HIS A 43 2.36 -2.20 -11.75
N THR A 44 2.67 -0.91 -11.88
CA THR A 44 4.03 -0.39 -11.73
C THR A 44 4.06 1.06 -11.27
N ARG A 45 5.21 1.52 -10.80
CA ARG A 45 5.48 2.93 -10.52
C ARG A 45 5.46 3.73 -11.83
N LYS A 46 4.76 4.86 -11.84
CA LYS A 46 4.73 5.84 -12.93
C LYS A 46 6.05 6.62 -13.00
N GLN A 47 6.33 7.22 -14.16
CA GLN A 47 7.48 8.12 -14.29
C GLN A 47 7.22 9.46 -13.63
N GLU A 48 5.97 9.91 -13.59
CA GLU A 48 5.58 11.16 -12.97
C GLU A 48 5.57 11.07 -11.44
N THR A 49 6.11 12.10 -10.80
CA THR A 49 6.05 12.30 -9.35
C THR A 49 5.13 13.47 -9.02
N VAL A 50 4.63 13.49 -7.79
CA VAL A 50 3.95 14.66 -7.22
C VAL A 50 4.88 15.30 -6.20
N ARG A 51 5.24 16.56 -6.43
CA ARG A 51 6.01 17.31 -5.44
C ARG A 51 5.19 17.54 -4.18
N LEU A 52 5.61 16.95 -3.08
CA LEU A 52 4.96 17.07 -1.77
C LEU A 52 5.79 17.99 -0.86
N LEU A 53 5.15 19.06 -0.40
CA LEU A 53 5.75 19.98 0.56
C LEU A 53 5.54 19.49 2.00
N PRO A 54 6.46 19.80 2.93
CA PRO A 54 6.29 19.52 4.35
C PRO A 54 4.97 20.07 4.91
N LYS A 55 4.34 19.29 5.79
CA LYS A 55 3.12 19.66 6.50
C LYS A 55 3.30 19.40 7.99
N LYS A 56 2.56 20.15 8.81
CA LYS A 56 2.56 19.98 10.28
C LYS A 56 2.03 18.59 10.70
N VAL A 57 1.11 18.05 9.93
CA VAL A 57 0.51 16.74 10.14
C VAL A 57 0.66 15.94 8.86
N ILE A 58 1.24 14.75 8.98
CA ILE A 58 1.40 13.79 7.88
C ILE A 58 0.61 12.54 8.29
N ILE A 59 -0.34 12.14 7.46
CA ILE A 59 -1.09 10.91 7.65
C ILE A 59 -0.47 9.87 6.72
N LEU A 60 0.04 8.80 7.32
CA LEU A 60 0.57 7.66 6.60
C LEU A 60 -0.45 6.52 6.68
N GLU A 61 -0.92 6.07 5.53
CA GLU A 61 -1.93 5.00 5.39
C GLU A 61 -1.35 3.86 4.56
N GLY A 62 -1.72 2.63 4.91
CA GLY A 62 -1.28 1.42 4.24
C GLY A 62 -1.41 0.17 5.09
N ILE A 63 -1.58 -0.96 4.42
CA ILE A 63 -1.86 -2.27 5.05
C ILE A 63 -0.67 -2.88 5.82
N LEU A 64 0.57 -2.49 5.52
CA LEU A 64 1.79 -3.11 6.07
C LEU A 64 2.73 -2.13 6.79
N LEU A 65 2.29 -0.90 7.07
CA LEU A 65 3.16 0.14 7.65
C LEU A 65 3.75 -0.24 9.00
N LEU A 66 2.98 -0.96 9.82
CA LEU A 66 3.38 -1.35 11.17
C LEU A 66 4.27 -2.60 11.21
N THR A 67 4.63 -3.18 10.06
CA THR A 67 5.54 -4.34 9.99
C THR A 67 7.01 -3.94 10.10
N GLU A 68 7.39 -2.75 9.61
CA GLU A 68 8.77 -2.26 9.62
C GLU A 68 9.08 -1.46 10.90
N VAL A 69 10.01 -1.97 11.71
CA VAL A 69 10.39 -1.37 13.00
C VAL A 69 10.94 0.04 12.83
N ARG A 70 11.76 0.29 11.80
CA ARG A 70 12.36 1.62 11.56
C ARG A 70 11.30 2.66 11.22
N LEU A 71 10.24 2.27 10.50
CA LEU A 71 9.15 3.17 10.14
C LEU A 71 8.29 3.49 11.36
N ARG A 72 7.98 2.48 12.20
CA ARG A 72 7.25 2.69 13.46
C ARG A 72 7.94 3.67 14.40
N ALA A 73 9.27 3.63 14.48
CA ALA A 73 10.04 4.54 15.32
C ALA A 73 9.89 6.02 14.92
N GLU A 74 9.48 6.30 13.67
CA GLU A 74 9.25 7.66 13.18
C GLU A 74 7.84 8.20 13.44
N LEU A 75 6.89 7.33 13.82
CA LEU A 75 5.48 7.67 14.02
C LEU A 75 5.25 8.24 15.42
N ASN A 76 4.45 9.31 15.51
CA ASN A 76 4.02 9.86 16.81
C ASN A 76 2.82 9.11 17.40
N PHE A 77 1.95 8.60 16.53
CA PHE A 77 0.77 7.83 16.89
C PHE A 77 0.49 6.81 15.78
N SER A 78 -0.06 5.66 16.16
CA SER A 78 -0.44 4.58 15.24
C SER A 78 -1.88 4.18 15.50
N ILE A 79 -2.67 4.08 14.42
CA ILE A 79 -4.02 3.52 14.43
C ILE A 79 -3.97 2.21 13.65
N PHE A 80 -4.54 1.16 14.23
CA PHE A 80 -4.81 -0.07 13.53
C PHE A 80 -6.32 -0.28 13.45
N VAL A 81 -6.84 -0.50 12.24
CA VAL A 81 -8.26 -0.77 12.03
C VAL A 81 -8.43 -2.28 11.94
N ASP A 82 -8.94 -2.87 13.01
CA ASP A 82 -9.30 -4.28 13.02
C ASP A 82 -10.70 -4.46 12.42
N THR A 83 -10.83 -5.34 11.43
CA THR A 83 -12.09 -5.61 10.73
C THR A 83 -12.09 -7.05 10.23
N PRO A 84 -13.18 -7.80 10.45
CA PRO A 84 -13.31 -9.16 9.93
C PRO A 84 -13.02 -9.26 8.43
N LEU A 85 -12.32 -10.32 8.03
CA LEU A 85 -11.83 -10.51 6.66
C LEU A 85 -12.94 -10.58 5.61
N ASP A 86 -14.09 -11.15 5.96
CA ASP A 86 -15.27 -11.22 5.12
C ASP A 86 -15.84 -9.83 4.81
N ILE A 87 -15.90 -8.93 5.80
CA ILE A 87 -16.30 -7.54 5.62
C ILE A 87 -15.31 -6.79 4.73
N SER A 88 -14.00 -6.98 4.96
CA SER A 88 -12.95 -6.37 4.14
C SER A 88 -13.02 -6.85 2.69
N LEU A 89 -13.25 -8.15 2.47
CA LEU A 89 -13.40 -8.72 1.14
C LEU A 89 -14.64 -8.18 0.42
N LEU A 90 -15.80 -8.14 1.08
CA LEU A 90 -17.03 -7.60 0.52
C LEU A 90 -16.88 -6.13 0.09
N ARG A 91 -16.19 -5.31 0.90
CA ARG A 91 -15.90 -3.91 0.57
C ARG A 91 -14.96 -3.78 -0.63
N ARG A 92 -14.00 -4.70 -0.77
CA ARG A 92 -13.04 -4.72 -1.88
C ARG A 92 -13.64 -5.19 -3.20
N MET A 93 -14.57 -6.15 -3.19
CA MET A 93 -15.12 -6.75 -4.41
C MET A 93 -15.71 -5.70 -5.36
N ARG A 94 -16.54 -4.79 -4.85
CA ARG A 94 -17.28 -3.85 -5.68
C ARG A 94 -16.37 -2.86 -6.44
N PRO A 95 -15.39 -2.18 -5.81
CA PRO A 95 -14.43 -1.34 -6.54
C PRO A 95 -13.50 -2.15 -7.47
N ASP A 96 -13.02 -3.32 -7.04
CA ASP A 96 -12.12 -4.14 -7.88
C ASP A 96 -12.80 -4.55 -9.20
N VAL A 97 -14.10 -4.87 -9.17
CA VAL A 97 -14.87 -5.22 -10.36
C VAL A 97 -15.23 -3.99 -11.18
N ASN A 98 -15.82 -2.97 -10.55
CA ASN A 98 -16.43 -1.84 -11.28
C ASN A 98 -15.42 -0.78 -11.73
N GLU A 99 -14.34 -0.57 -10.96
CA GLU A 99 -13.40 0.54 -11.19
C GLU A 99 -12.05 0.03 -11.72
N ARG A 100 -11.63 -1.17 -11.32
CA ARG A 100 -10.33 -1.76 -11.69
C ARG A 100 -10.43 -2.83 -12.78
N GLY A 101 -11.64 -3.10 -13.28
CA GLY A 101 -11.88 -3.99 -14.42
C GLY A 101 -11.57 -5.47 -14.15
N ARG A 102 -11.58 -5.92 -12.89
CA ARG A 102 -11.25 -7.30 -12.52
C ARG A 102 -12.50 -8.19 -12.57
N SER A 103 -12.33 -9.47 -12.88
CA SER A 103 -13.41 -10.44 -12.75
C SER A 103 -13.59 -10.89 -11.29
N MET A 104 -14.82 -11.27 -10.92
CA MET A 104 -15.11 -11.86 -9.60
C MET A 104 -14.21 -13.06 -9.30
N ASP A 105 -14.00 -13.95 -10.27
CA ASP A 105 -13.16 -15.14 -10.11
C ASP A 105 -11.70 -14.77 -9.80
N SER A 106 -11.15 -13.75 -10.48
CA SER A 106 -9.78 -13.27 -10.25
C SER A 106 -9.61 -12.69 -8.83
N VAL A 107 -10.62 -11.97 -8.33
CA VAL A 107 -10.60 -11.41 -6.97
C VAL A 107 -10.65 -12.53 -5.92
N MET A 108 -11.51 -13.53 -6.12
CA MET A 108 -11.63 -14.67 -5.20
C MET A 108 -10.38 -15.54 -5.19
N GLU A 109 -9.78 -15.79 -6.35
CA GLU A 109 -8.54 -16.56 -6.46
C GLU A 109 -7.37 -15.85 -5.77
N GLN A 110 -7.22 -14.53 -5.96
CA GLN A 110 -6.21 -13.76 -5.24
C GLN A 110 -6.46 -13.78 -3.73
N TYR A 111 -7.71 -13.61 -3.28
CA TYR A 111 -8.04 -13.63 -1.86
C TYR A 111 -7.63 -14.95 -1.19
N GLN A 112 -7.88 -16.08 -1.84
CA GLN A 112 -7.53 -17.40 -1.31
C GLN A 112 -6.00 -17.65 -1.33
N LYS A 113 -5.31 -17.20 -2.38
CA LYS A 113 -3.88 -17.49 -2.57
C LYS A 113 -2.94 -16.55 -1.83
N THR A 114 -3.27 -15.27 -1.69
CA THR A 114 -2.35 -14.26 -1.13
C THR A 114 -2.90 -13.59 0.11
N VAL A 115 -4.13 -13.10 0.09
CA VAL A 115 -4.66 -12.27 1.19
C VAL A 115 -4.89 -13.12 2.43
N ARG A 116 -5.66 -14.21 2.33
CA ARG A 116 -6.02 -15.03 3.49
C ARG A 116 -4.81 -15.66 4.20
N PRO A 117 -3.79 -16.21 3.51
CA PRO A 117 -2.61 -16.76 4.17
C PRO A 117 -1.75 -15.72 4.91
N MET A 118 -1.78 -14.44 4.51
CA MET A 118 -1.00 -13.39 5.19
C MET A 118 -1.66 -12.88 6.48
N PHE A 119 -2.92 -13.25 6.73
CA PHE A 119 -3.67 -12.91 7.94
C PHE A 119 -3.75 -14.04 8.97
N LEU A 120 -3.36 -15.27 8.59
CA LEU A 120 -3.34 -16.46 9.46
C LEU A 120 -1.92 -16.72 9.97
#